data_AF-A0A350UL07-F1
#
_entry.id   AF-A0A350UL07-F1
#
_cell.length_a   1.000
_cell.length_b   1.000
_cell.length_c   1.000
_cell.angle_alpha   90.00
_cell.angle_beta   90.00
_cell.angle_gamma   90.00
#
_symmetry.space_group_name_H-M   'P 1'
#
loop_
_entity.id
_entity.type
_entity.pdbx_description
1 polymer ?
#
loop_
_entity_poly.entity_id
_entity_poly.type
_entity_poly.pdbx_seq_one_letter_code
_entity_poly.pdbx_strand_id
1 'polypeptide(L)'
;MVPPGTSRHSFAQVACLPNLSRSGLVLLIAGNSQPNTEAAGEFVLSPQSASTLASAIGVSSLRESPGFDVLLSTRQSGNAWRVTEVAACRILPNAVSMTTIPAPPTQ
;
A
#
# COMPACT_ATOMS: atom_id res chain seq x y z
N MET A 1 -30.84 -0.34 -1.45
CA MET A 1 -30.61 0.40 -2.71
C MET A 1 -30.04 1.77 -2.34
N VAL A 2 -28.83 2.13 -2.81
CA VAL A 2 -28.23 3.46 -2.56
C VAL A 2 -28.83 4.46 -3.57
N PRO A 3 -29.23 5.68 -3.16
CA PRO A 3 -29.80 6.65 -4.09
C PRO A 3 -28.80 7.10 -5.16
N PRO A 4 -29.23 7.35 -6.41
CA PRO A 4 -28.38 7.98 -7.42
C PRO A 4 -27.90 9.35 -6.91
N GLY A 5 -26.59 9.57 -6.95
CA GLY A 5 -25.95 10.81 -6.47
C GLY A 5 -25.31 10.73 -5.08
N THR A 6 -25.50 9.65 -4.31
CA THR A 6 -24.82 9.48 -3.01
C THR A 6 -23.56 8.64 -3.18
N SER A 7 -22.39 9.27 -3.24
CA SER A 7 -21.11 8.56 -3.15
C SER A 7 -20.78 8.27 -1.69
N ARG A 8 -20.53 7.00 -1.37
CA ARG A 8 -19.98 6.62 -0.07
C ARG A 8 -18.47 6.72 -0.10
N HIS A 9 -17.90 7.37 0.91
CA HIS A 9 -16.47 7.40 1.15
C HIS A 9 -16.12 6.40 2.24
N SER A 10 -14.95 5.79 2.11
CA SER A 10 -14.38 4.91 3.12
C SER A 10 -12.86 5.02 3.06
N PHE A 11 -12.19 4.24 3.88
CA PHE A 11 -10.73 4.18 3.93
C PHE A 11 -10.25 2.74 3.92
N ALA A 12 -9.05 2.56 3.39
CA ALA A 12 -8.28 1.34 3.48
C ALA A 12 -6.82 1.68 3.79
N GLN A 13 -6.15 0.79 4.51
CA GLN A 13 -4.75 0.96 4.89
C GLN A 13 -3.89 0.01 4.07
N VAL A 14 -2.73 0.50 3.63
CA VAL A 14 -1.69 -0.31 3.00
C VAL A 14 -0.37 -0.03 3.70
N ALA A 15 0.26 -1.06 4.25
CA ALA A 15 1.55 -0.94 4.89
C ALA A 15 2.56 -1.91 4.27
N CYS A 16 3.75 -1.41 3.93
CA CYS A 16 4.89 -2.21 3.52
C CYS A 16 5.94 -2.17 4.62
N LEU A 17 6.19 -3.32 5.24
CA LEU A 17 7.00 -3.47 6.45
C LEU A 17 8.10 -4.50 6.22
N PRO A 18 9.28 -4.37 6.86
CA PRO A 18 10.22 -5.49 6.91
C PRO A 18 9.61 -6.67 7.65
N ASN A 19 9.89 -7.89 7.19
CA ASN A 19 9.55 -9.09 7.94
C ASN A 19 10.36 -9.16 9.25
N LEU A 20 9.97 -10.04 10.18
CA LEU A 20 10.61 -10.15 11.50
C LEU A 20 12.11 -10.44 11.43
N SER A 21 12.55 -11.21 10.41
CA SER A 21 13.96 -11.53 10.16
C SER A 21 14.72 -10.46 9.37
N ARG A 22 14.06 -9.38 8.96
CA ARG A 22 14.60 -8.31 8.08
C ARG A 22 15.22 -8.81 6.77
N SER A 23 14.80 -9.98 6.30
CA SER A 23 15.28 -10.59 5.05
C SER A 23 14.36 -10.31 3.85
N GLY A 24 13.24 -9.64 4.08
CA GLY A 24 12.27 -9.32 3.05
C GLY A 24 11.21 -8.35 3.55
N LEU A 25 10.22 -8.09 2.70
CA LEU A 25 9.11 -7.18 2.97
C LEU A 25 7.79 -7.95 3.08
N VAL A 26 6.89 -7.43 3.90
CA VAL A 26 5.51 -7.86 4.07
C VAL A 26 4.62 -6.69 3.67
N LEU A 27 3.68 -6.97 2.77
CA LEU A 27 2.65 -6.03 2.38
C LEU A 27 1.36 -6.40 3.12
N LEU A 28 0.85 -5.47 3.92
CA LEU A 28 -0.44 -5.58 4.61
C LEU A 28 -1.45 -4.68 3.90
N ILE A 29 -2.63 -5.23 3.62
CA ILE A 29 -3.74 -4.52 2.98
C ILE A 29 -4.98 -4.77 3.83
N ALA A 30 -5.61 -3.71 4.32
CA ALA A 30 -6.78 -3.81 5.19
C ALA A 30 -7.80 -2.71 4.90
N GLY A 31 -8.97 -3.09 4.39
CA GLY A 31 -10.16 -2.25 4.36
C GLY A 31 -11.10 -2.58 5.52
N ASN A 32 -12.01 -1.65 5.84
CA ASN A 32 -13.08 -1.88 6.83
C ASN A 32 -14.20 -2.81 6.33
N SER A 33 -14.10 -3.28 5.09
CA SER A 33 -15.00 -4.24 4.46
C SER A 33 -14.23 -4.99 3.38
N GLN A 34 -14.69 -6.19 3.00
CA GLN A 34 -14.07 -6.96 1.94
C GLN A 34 -13.92 -6.16 0.61
N PRO A 35 -14.94 -5.44 0.10
CA PRO A 35 -14.79 -4.64 -1.11
C PRO A 35 -13.75 -3.51 -1.00
N ASN A 36 -13.56 -2.93 0.18
CA ASN A 36 -12.53 -1.92 0.39
C ASN A 36 -11.11 -2.53 0.42
N THR A 37 -10.97 -3.74 0.98
CA THR A 37 -9.72 -4.49 0.93
C THR A 37 -9.37 -4.86 -0.52
N GLU A 38 -10.37 -5.32 -1.29
CA GLU A 38 -10.21 -5.63 -2.72
C GLU A 38 -9.79 -4.40 -3.52
N ALA A 39 -10.45 -3.26 -3.32
CA ALA A 39 -10.11 -2.00 -4.01
C ALA A 39 -8.69 -1.52 -3.67
N ALA A 40 -8.26 -1.67 -2.42
CA ALA A 40 -6.88 -1.35 -2.02
C ALA A 40 -5.87 -2.32 -2.66
N GLY A 41 -6.21 -3.60 -2.76
CA GLY A 41 -5.39 -4.60 -3.46
C GLY A 41 -5.26 -4.29 -4.95
N GLU A 42 -6.37 -3.98 -5.63
CA GLU A 42 -6.37 -3.55 -7.03
C GLU A 42 -5.49 -2.32 -7.24
N PHE A 43 -5.58 -1.34 -6.35
CA PHE A 43 -4.71 -0.17 -6.37
C PHE A 43 -3.24 -0.57 -6.26
N VAL A 44 -2.84 -1.38 -5.29
CA VAL A 44 -1.41 -1.73 -5.13
C VAL A 44 -0.86 -2.57 -6.29
N LEU A 45 -1.71 -3.36 -6.95
CA LEU A 45 -1.33 -4.15 -8.12
C LEU A 45 -1.23 -3.32 -9.41
N SER A 46 -1.75 -2.08 -9.43
CA SER A 46 -1.70 -1.20 -10.59
C SER A 46 -0.32 -0.54 -10.75
N PRO A 47 0.34 -0.64 -11.92
CA PRO A 47 1.61 0.04 -12.17
C PRO A 47 1.52 1.57 -12.02
N GLN A 48 0.37 2.16 -12.33
CA GLN A 48 0.10 3.60 -12.21
C GLN A 48 0.02 4.05 -10.74
N SER A 49 -0.42 3.16 -9.87
CA SER A 49 -0.52 3.42 -8.44
C SER A 49 0.85 3.34 -7.75
N ALA A 50 1.78 2.55 -8.28
CA ALA A 50 3.15 2.47 -7.75
C ALA A 50 3.88 3.82 -7.85
N SER A 51 3.77 4.55 -8.96
CA SER A 51 4.35 5.89 -9.10
C SER A 51 3.65 6.92 -8.21
N THR A 52 2.33 6.79 -8.04
CA THR A 52 1.54 7.63 -7.12
C THR A 52 1.99 7.42 -5.68
N LEU A 53 2.16 6.17 -5.25
CA LEU A 53 2.66 5.82 -3.92
C LEU A 53 4.10 6.31 -3.71
N ALA A 54 4.99 6.09 -4.67
CA ALA A 54 6.38 6.55 -4.60
C ALA A 54 6.45 8.07 -4.43
N SER A 55 5.66 8.81 -5.22
CA SER A 55 5.55 10.27 -5.12
C SER A 55 4.97 10.70 -3.77
N ALA A 56 3.92 10.04 -3.29
CA ALA A 56 3.29 10.36 -2.01
C ALA A 56 4.22 10.17 -0.81
N ILE A 57 5.10 9.15 -0.86
CA ILE A 57 6.09 8.90 0.19
C ILE A 57 7.45 9.55 -0.06
N GLY A 58 7.59 10.39 -1.11
CA GLY A 58 8.79 11.17 -1.40
C GLY A 58 10.01 10.35 -1.85
N VAL A 59 9.81 9.22 -2.53
CA VAL A 59 10.89 8.38 -3.07
C VAL A 59 10.80 8.26 -4.59
N SER A 60 11.95 8.06 -5.24
CA SER A 60 12.01 7.82 -6.70
C SER A 60 11.45 6.45 -7.08
N SER A 61 11.53 5.48 -6.17
CA SER A 61 11.05 4.12 -6.35
C SER A 61 10.65 3.47 -5.03
N LEU A 62 9.57 2.70 -5.02
CA LEU A 62 9.16 1.93 -3.83
C LEU A 62 10.22 0.90 -3.40
N ARG A 63 11.16 0.52 -4.28
CA ARG A 63 12.29 -0.35 -3.93
C ARG A 63 13.28 0.29 -2.97
N GLU A 64 13.36 1.61 -2.97
CA GLU A 64 14.24 2.40 -2.10
C GLU A 64 13.56 2.76 -0.78
N SER A 65 12.28 2.43 -0.63
CA SER A 65 11.50 2.81 0.54
C SER A 65 11.94 2.02 1.79
N PRO A 66 12.22 2.68 2.92
CA PRO A 66 12.48 2.04 4.20
C PRO A 66 11.19 1.55 4.88
N GLY A 67 10.22 1.08 4.08
CA GLY A 67 8.88 0.77 4.53
C GLY A 67 8.01 2.01 4.71
N PHE A 68 6.71 1.80 4.54
CA PHE A 68 5.71 2.85 4.58
C PHE A 68 4.39 2.33 5.12
N ASP A 69 3.56 3.26 5.57
CA ASP A 69 2.17 3.04 5.91
C ASP A 69 1.35 4.17 5.28
N VAL A 70 0.36 3.82 4.47
CA VAL A 70 -0.49 4.78 3.77
C VAL A 70 -1.96 4.50 4.03
N LEU A 71 -2.70 5.59 4.20
CA LEU A 71 -4.15 5.58 4.24
C LEU A 71 -4.68 5.98 2.86
N LEU A 72 -5.49 5.11 2.27
CA LEU A 72 -6.12 5.30 0.98
C LEU A 72 -7.56 5.74 1.19
N SER A 73 -7.95 6.83 0.53
CA SER A 73 -9.36 7.21 0.42
C SER A 73 -10.00 6.35 -0.64
N THR A 74 -11.15 5.73 -0.33
CA THR A 74 -11.93 4.95 -1.29
C THR A 74 -13.30 5.58 -1.50
N ARG A 75 -13.80 5.46 -2.73
CA ARG A 75 -15.13 5.95 -3.10
C ARG A 75 -15.91 4.85 -3.80
N GLN A 76 -17.17 4.70 -3.40
CA GLN A 76 -18.10 3.81 -4.06
C GLN A 76 -18.67 4.48 -5.32
N SER A 77 -18.58 3.78 -6.45
CA SER A 77 -19.23 4.13 -7.71
C SER A 77 -20.06 2.94 -8.17
N GLY A 78 -21.40 3.07 -8.07
CA GLY A 78 -22.30 1.93 -8.25
C GLY A 78 -22.04 0.83 -7.21
N ASN A 79 -21.72 -0.37 -7.68
CA ASN A 79 -21.38 -1.52 -6.83
C ASN A 79 -19.87 -1.72 -6.66
N ALA A 80 -19.03 -0.88 -7.28
CA ALA A 80 -17.57 -0.99 -7.20
C ALA A 80 -16.99 0.03 -6.23
N TRP A 81 -15.93 -0.36 -5.52
CA TRP A 81 -15.11 0.52 -4.72
C TRP A 81 -13.80 0.79 -5.44
N ARG A 82 -13.32 2.02 -5.38
CA ARG A 82 -12.03 2.41 -5.98
C ARG A 82 -11.27 3.33 -5.04
N VAL A 83 -9.95 3.17 -5.02
CA VAL A 83 -9.07 4.15 -4.39
C VAL A 83 -9.10 5.42 -5.23
N THR A 84 -9.27 6.56 -4.57
CA THR A 84 -9.28 7.88 -5.23
C THR A 84 -7.98 8.63 -5.01
N GLU A 85 -7.35 8.47 -3.85
CA GLU A 85 -6.11 9.18 -3.49
C GLU A 85 -5.42 8.55 -2.29
N VAL A 86 -4.16 8.95 -2.07
CA VAL A 86 -3.44 8.72 -0.82
C VAL A 86 -3.83 9.85 0.15
N ALA A 87 -4.65 9.54 1.15
CA ALA A 87 -5.17 10.51 2.11
C ALA A 87 -4.13 10.88 3.17
N ALA A 88 -3.26 9.93 3.53
CA ALA A 88 -2.16 10.16 4.46
C ALA A 88 -1.04 9.15 4.20
N CYS A 89 0.20 9.53 4.56
CA CYS A 89 1.35 8.65 4.48
C CYS A 89 2.27 8.83 5.68
N ARG A 90 2.91 7.74 6.09
CA ARG A 90 3.96 7.71 7.09
C ARG A 90 5.11 6.85 6.56
N ILE A 91 6.29 7.45 6.46
CA ILE A 91 7.54 6.73 6.20
C ILE A 91 8.02 6.12 7.51
N LEU A 92 8.43 4.86 7.48
CA LEU A 92 8.92 4.18 8.67
C LEU A 92 10.44 4.37 8.78
N PRO A 93 10.94 4.95 9.89
CA PRO A 93 12.35 5.36 10.00
C PRO A 93 13.34 4.19 10.06
N ASN A 94 12.89 2.93 10.08
CA ASN A 94 13.69 1.78 10.50
C ASN A 94 13.59 0.51 9.63
N ALA A 95 13.05 0.52 8.40
CA ALA A 95 13.38 -0.55 7.45
C ALA A 95 14.71 -0.23 6.77
N VAL A 96 15.77 -0.33 7.58
CA VAL A 96 17.15 -0.09 7.14
C VAL A 96 17.55 -1.16 6.12
N SER A 97 18.27 -0.69 5.10
CA SER A 97 19.06 -1.36 4.07
C SER A 97 19.05 -2.88 4.11
N MET A 98 18.51 -3.49 3.06
CA MET A 98 18.71 -4.92 2.79
C MET A 98 20.21 -5.19 2.63
N THR A 99 20.88 -5.53 3.74
CA THR A 99 22.23 -6.08 3.67
C THR A 99 22.12 -7.39 2.91
N THR A 100 22.72 -7.43 1.72
CA THR A 100 22.87 -8.65 0.92
C THR A 100 23.29 -9.79 1.83
N ILE A 101 22.44 -10.80 2.00
CA ILE A 101 22.83 -12.05 2.66
C ILE A 101 23.92 -12.66 1.77
N PRO A 102 25.16 -12.83 2.25
CA PRO A 102 26.19 -13.49 1.46
C PRO A 102 25.73 -14.91 1.13
N ALA A 103 25.96 -15.34 -0.10
CA ALA A 103 25.59 -16.68 -0.56
C ALA A 103 26.14 -17.74 0.40
N PRO A 104 25.39 -18.83 0.68
CA PRO A 104 25.87 -19.89 1.54
C PRO A 104 27.18 -20.46 0.98
N PRO A 105 28.16 -20.79 1.84
CA PRO A 105 29.41 -21.39 1.38
C PRO A 105 29.10 -22.70 0.67
N THR A 106 29.61 -22.84 -0.55
CA THR A 106 29.61 -24.11 -1.29
C THR A 106 30.42 -25.10 -0.45
N GLN A 107 29.77 -26.15 0.06
CA GLN A 107 30.48 -27.33 0.59
C GLN A 107 31.12 -28.11 -0.56
#